data_AF-A0A8A4UXF1-F1
#
_entry.id   AF-A0A8A4UXF1-F1
#
_cell.length_a   1.000
_cell.length_b   1.000
_cell.length_c   1.000
_cell.angle_alpha   90.00
_cell.angle_beta   90.00
_cell.angle_gamma   90.00
#
_symmetry.space_group_name_H-M   'P 1'
#
loop_
_entity.id
_entity.type
_entity.pdbx_description
1 polymer ?
#
loop_
_entity_poly.entity_id
_entity_poly.type
_entity_poly.pdbx_seq_one_letter_code
_entity_poly.pdbx_strand_id
1 'polypeptide(L)'
;MQENVMSFVNISPLFIAIIIGFVFSFNENTSIKIPAIVVIASTIISFLFPIFNLKSWVTYPAIISESAMFVLAARLLSKKLKMWLAWILGVAIGFAWAIGLFILLGVTFNI
;
A
#
# COMPACT_ATOMS: atom_id res chain seq x y z
N MET A 1 6.04 -3.45 38.23
CA MET A 1 5.59 -4.36 37.16
C MET A 1 5.19 -3.51 35.98
N GLN A 2 6.00 -3.56 34.94
CA GLN A 2 5.95 -2.72 33.74
C GLN A 2 5.20 -3.49 32.66
N GLU A 3 3.87 -3.59 32.80
CA GLU A 3 3.03 -4.19 31.78
C GLU A 3 2.37 -3.11 30.93
N ASN A 4 2.49 -3.29 29.61
CA ASN A 4 1.60 -2.76 28.57
C ASN A 4 1.77 -1.33 28.06
N VAL A 5 3.02 -0.88 27.91
CA VAL A 5 3.36 0.06 26.81
C VAL A 5 3.16 -0.61 25.43
N MET A 6 3.03 -1.93 25.37
CA MET A 6 2.73 -2.72 24.17
C MET A 6 1.33 -2.48 23.55
N SER A 7 0.46 -1.71 24.21
CA SER A 7 -0.84 -1.31 23.62
C SER A 7 -0.73 -0.14 22.63
N PHE A 8 0.38 0.60 22.62
CA PHE A 8 0.48 1.84 21.82
C PHE A 8 0.74 1.59 20.33
N VAL A 9 1.10 0.37 19.95
CA VAL A 9 1.49 0.03 18.58
C VAL A 9 0.71 -1.18 18.07
N ASN A 10 -0.61 -1.17 18.24
CA ASN A 10 -1.48 -1.82 17.25
C ASN A 10 -1.73 -0.83 16.10
N ILE A 11 -0.63 -0.24 15.60
CA ILE A 11 -0.62 0.57 14.37
C ILE A 11 -1.00 -0.45 13.30
N SER A 12 -2.22 -0.34 12.77
CA SER A 12 -2.71 -1.27 11.75
C SER A 12 -1.65 -1.39 10.65
N PRO A 13 -1.48 -2.56 10.01
CA PRO A 13 -0.53 -2.70 8.90
C PRO A 13 -0.66 -1.59 7.85
N LEU A 14 -1.90 -1.10 7.66
CA LEU A 14 -2.29 0.10 6.91
C LEU A 14 -1.61 1.39 7.37
N PHE A 15 -1.52 1.64 8.68
CA PHE A 15 -0.95 2.86 9.24
C PHE A 15 0.60 2.84 9.21
N ILE A 16 1.23 1.66 9.35
CA ILE A 16 2.68 1.49 9.10
C ILE A 16 2.99 1.72 7.61
N ALA A 17 2.18 1.14 6.73
CA ALA A 17 2.21 1.33 5.28
C ALA A 17 2.14 2.81 4.86
N ILE A 18 1.19 3.55 5.44
CA ILE A 18 1.03 4.99 5.20
C ILE A 18 2.26 5.76 5.68
N ILE A 19 2.84 5.44 6.84
CA ILE A 19 4.05 6.11 7.37
C ILE A 19 5.28 5.80 6.50
N ILE A 20 5.47 4.56 6.08
CA ILE A 20 6.59 4.19 5.19
C ILE A 20 6.42 4.88 3.83
N GLY A 21 5.20 4.86 3.30
CA GLY A 21 4.85 5.62 2.11
C GLY A 21 5.09 7.11 2.31
N PHE A 22 4.88 7.61 3.53
CA PHE A 22 5.20 8.97 3.94
C PHE A 22 6.65 9.32 3.76
N VAL A 23 7.51 8.58 4.44
CA VAL A 23 8.95 8.81 4.41
C VAL A 23 9.50 8.68 2.98
N PHE A 24 9.01 7.71 2.20
CA PHE A 24 9.47 7.49 0.82
C PHE A 24 9.00 8.57 -0.17
N SER A 25 7.78 9.09 -0.03
CA SER A 25 7.28 10.13 -0.94
C SER A 25 8.02 11.46 -0.79
N PHE A 26 8.56 11.76 0.40
CA PHE A 26 9.38 12.96 0.64
C PHE A 26 10.85 12.79 0.24
N ASN A 27 11.31 11.56 0.00
CA ASN A 27 12.66 11.33 -0.48
C ASN A 27 12.70 11.56 -2.00
N GLU A 28 13.04 12.78 -2.44
CA GLU A 28 13.11 13.18 -3.86
C GLU A 28 14.10 12.35 -4.69
N ASN A 29 15.07 11.67 -4.07
CA ASN A 29 16.03 10.80 -4.76
C ASN A 29 15.49 9.40 -5.11
N THR A 30 14.36 8.96 -4.56
CA THR A 30 13.81 7.63 -4.87
C THR A 30 13.20 7.56 -6.27
N SER A 31 13.76 6.82 -7.22
CA SER A 31 13.17 6.70 -8.55
C SER A 31 11.70 6.22 -8.52
N ILE A 32 10.82 6.81 -9.33
CA ILE A 32 9.40 6.38 -9.52
C ILE A 32 9.31 4.91 -9.95
N LYS A 33 10.37 4.37 -10.56
CA LYS A 33 10.47 2.97 -10.96
C LYS A 33 10.32 2.01 -9.77
N ILE A 34 10.84 2.39 -8.59
CA ILE A 34 10.83 1.54 -7.40
C ILE A 34 9.40 1.27 -6.91
N PRO A 35 8.58 2.29 -6.58
CA PRO A 35 7.19 2.04 -6.17
C PRO A 35 6.38 1.36 -7.28
N ALA A 36 6.63 1.65 -8.55
CA ALA A 36 5.94 0.97 -9.66
C ALA A 36 6.21 -0.55 -9.68
N ILE A 37 7.49 -0.95 -9.54
CA ILE A 37 7.86 -2.37 -9.47
C ILE A 37 7.24 -3.03 -8.25
N VAL A 38 7.22 -2.35 -7.09
CA VAL A 38 6.62 -2.88 -5.87
C VAL A 38 5.11 -3.09 -6.04
N VAL A 39 4.37 -2.15 -6.65
CA VAL A 39 2.93 -2.32 -6.96
C VAL A 39 2.71 -3.58 -7.80
N ILE A 40 3.48 -3.74 -8.89
CA ILE A 40 3.31 -4.88 -9.81
C ILE A 40 3.62 -6.20 -9.08
N ALA A 41 4.78 -6.29 -8.43
CA ALA A 41 5.22 -7.51 -7.76
C ALA A 41 4.25 -7.94 -6.65
N SER A 42 3.85 -7.01 -5.79
CA SER A 42 2.92 -7.27 -4.70
C SER A 42 1.51 -7.63 -5.20
N THR A 43 1.05 -7.01 -6.28
CA THR A 43 -0.21 -7.39 -6.92
C THR A 43 -0.13 -8.84 -7.42
N ILE A 44 0.91 -9.20 -8.17
CA ILE A 44 1.11 -10.57 -8.68
C ILE A 44 1.14 -11.59 -7.52
N ILE A 45 1.88 -11.29 -6.45
CA ILE A 45 1.95 -12.14 -5.25
C ILE A 45 0.56 -12.31 -4.62
N SER A 46 -0.25 -11.25 -4.58
CA SER A 46 -1.63 -11.30 -4.05
C SER A 46 -2.51 -12.28 -4.84
N PHE A 47 -2.29 -12.41 -6.16
CA PHE A 47 -3.00 -13.40 -6.99
C PHE A 47 -2.41 -14.82 -6.90
N LEU A 48 -1.11 -14.95 -6.59
CA LEU A 48 -0.46 -16.25 -6.41
C LEU A 48 -0.88 -16.92 -5.10
N PHE A 49 -1.04 -16.15 -4.01
CA PHE A 49 -1.33 -16.70 -2.68
C PHE A 49 -2.59 -17.58 -2.64
N PRO A 50 -3.74 -17.17 -3.20
CA PRO A 50 -4.93 -18.00 -3.25
C PRO A 50 -4.72 -19.31 -4.02
N ILE A 51 -3.87 -19.32 -5.05
CA ILE A 51 -3.55 -20.50 -5.86
C ILE A 51 -2.81 -21.54 -5.01
N PHE A 52 -1.95 -21.11 -4.09
CA PHE A 52 -1.23 -21.98 -3.15
C PHE A 52 -1.98 -22.22 -1.83
N ASN A 53 -3.29 -21.94 -1.77
CA ASN A 53 -4.13 -22.09 -0.58
C ASN A 53 -3.72 -21.19 0.61
N LEU A 54 -2.99 -20.10 0.35
CA LEU A 54 -2.53 -19.11 1.33
C LEU A 54 -3.50 -17.91 1.43
N LYS A 55 -4.81 -18.15 1.36
CA LYS A 55 -5.84 -17.10 1.31
C LYS A 55 -5.78 -16.12 2.48
N SER A 56 -5.44 -16.59 3.69
CA SER A 56 -5.31 -15.76 4.89
C SER A 56 -4.16 -14.74 4.82
N TRP A 57 -3.20 -14.95 3.92
CA TRP A 57 -2.02 -14.11 3.78
C TRP A 57 -2.14 -13.07 2.67
N VAL A 58 -3.23 -13.08 1.90
CA VAL A 58 -3.47 -12.20 0.74
C VAL A 58 -3.51 -10.72 1.11
N THR A 59 -3.89 -10.42 2.34
CA THR A 59 -3.96 -9.06 2.88
C THR A 59 -2.60 -8.39 2.95
N TYR A 60 -1.52 -9.11 3.25
CA TYR A 60 -0.17 -8.53 3.33
C TYR A 60 0.35 -7.97 1.99
N PRO A 61 0.41 -8.75 0.90
CA PRO A 61 0.84 -8.23 -0.39
C PRO A 61 -0.15 -7.19 -0.95
N ALA A 62 -1.45 -7.28 -0.64
CA ALA A 62 -2.43 -6.26 -1.01
C ALA A 62 -2.12 -4.90 -0.35
N ILE A 63 -1.81 -4.89 0.95
CA ILE A 63 -1.44 -3.67 1.69
C ILE A 63 -0.11 -3.09 1.18
N ILE A 64 0.86 -3.94 0.82
CA ILE A 64 2.12 -3.49 0.20
C ILE A 64 1.84 -2.83 -1.16
N SER A 65 0.93 -3.40 -1.96
CA SER A 65 0.50 -2.84 -3.25
C SER A 65 -0.16 -1.47 -3.09
N GLU A 66 -1.08 -1.36 -2.14
CA GLU A 66 -1.73 -0.09 -1.75
C GLU A 66 -0.70 0.98 -1.37
N SER A 67 0.22 0.63 -0.46
CA SER A 67 1.27 1.55 0.02
C SER A 67 2.13 2.08 -1.11
N ALA A 68 2.54 1.19 -2.01
CA ALA A 68 3.37 1.54 -3.15
C ALA A 68 2.60 2.38 -4.17
N MET A 69 1.30 2.10 -4.37
CA MET A 69 0.44 2.87 -5.25
C MET A 69 0.19 4.28 -4.70
N PHE A 70 0.02 4.40 -3.39
CA PHE A 70 -0.03 5.67 -2.68
C PHE A 70 1.22 6.52 -2.99
N VAL A 71 2.42 5.97 -2.77
CA VAL A 71 3.70 6.68 -3.02
C VAL A 71 3.83 7.05 -4.49
N LEU A 72 3.50 6.14 -5.39
CA LEU A 72 3.55 6.33 -6.83
C LEU A 72 2.65 7.51 -7.24
N ALA A 73 1.39 7.49 -6.79
CA ALA A 73 0.41 8.50 -7.11
C ALA A 73 0.81 9.88 -6.54
N ALA A 74 1.21 9.94 -5.27
CA ALA A 74 1.67 11.16 -4.63
C ALA A 74 2.88 11.77 -5.37
N ARG A 75 3.83 10.94 -5.79
CA ARG A 75 4.99 11.39 -6.59
C ARG A 75 4.64 11.87 -7.99
N LEU A 76 3.72 11.19 -8.67
CA LEU A 76 3.30 11.60 -10.01
C LEU A 76 2.55 12.93 -9.95
N LEU A 77 1.72 13.11 -8.93
CA LEU A 77 0.95 14.32 -8.70
C LEU A 77 1.80 15.48 -8.19
N SER A 78 2.83 15.23 -7.37
CA SER A 78 3.70 16.29 -6.84
C SER A 78 4.53 16.99 -7.92
N LYS A 79 4.69 16.37 -9.10
CA LYS A 79 5.29 17.03 -10.27
C LYS A 79 4.43 18.17 -10.84
N LYS A 80 3.12 18.18 -10.58
CA LYS A 80 2.16 19.13 -11.15
C LYS A 80 1.39 19.94 -10.10
N LEU A 81 1.37 19.47 -8.86
CA LEU A 81 0.59 20.04 -7.76
C LEU A 81 1.48 20.29 -6.54
N LYS A 82 0.99 21.11 -5.61
CA LYS A 82 1.63 21.27 -4.30
C LYS A 82 1.72 19.91 -3.61
N MET A 83 2.86 19.63 -2.98
CA MET A 83 3.17 18.36 -2.31
C MET A 83 2.05 17.87 -1.40
N TRP A 84 1.48 18.74 -0.56
CA TRP A 84 0.40 18.40 0.36
C TRP A 84 -0.91 17.99 -0.33
N LEU A 85 -1.23 18.62 -1.47
CA LEU A 85 -2.42 18.28 -2.26
C LEU A 85 -2.22 16.94 -3.00
N ALA A 86 -1.03 16.76 -3.59
CA ALA A 86 -0.62 15.51 -4.21
C ALA A 86 -0.67 14.32 -3.22
N TRP A 87 -0.36 14.60 -1.95
CA TRP A 87 -0.46 13.68 -0.84
C TRP A 87 -1.89 13.21 -0.58
N ILE A 88 -2.82 14.13 -0.38
CA ILE A 88 -4.24 13.79 -0.11
C ILE A 88 -4.83 12.98 -1.28
N LEU A 89 -4.55 13.40 -2.51
CA LEU A 89 -4.97 12.69 -3.71
C LEU A 89 -4.30 11.33 -3.83
N GLY A 90 -3.01 11.23 -3.49
CA GLY A 90 -2.29 9.96 -3.43
C GLY A 90 -2.96 8.97 -2.48
N VAL A 91 -3.37 9.42 -1.28
CA VAL A 91 -4.10 8.58 -0.31
C VAL A 91 -5.40 8.07 -0.90
N ALA A 92 -6.20 8.96 -1.51
CA ALA A 92 -7.45 8.58 -2.15
C ALA A 92 -7.25 7.53 -3.26
N ILE A 93 -6.20 7.69 -4.07
CA ILE A 93 -5.86 6.74 -5.15
C ILE A 93 -5.39 5.40 -4.59
N GLY A 94 -4.55 5.41 -3.53
CA GLY A 94 -4.13 4.18 -2.83
C GLY A 94 -5.32 3.39 -2.29
N PHE A 95 -6.24 4.06 -1.60
CA PHE A 95 -7.47 3.44 -1.09
C PHE A 95 -8.35 2.88 -2.22
N ALA A 96 -8.56 3.65 -3.30
CA ALA A 96 -9.32 3.19 -4.45
C ALA A 96 -8.69 1.94 -5.10
N TRP A 97 -7.35 1.90 -5.18
CA TRP A 97 -6.60 0.76 -5.66
C TRP A 97 -6.78 -0.47 -4.76
N ALA A 98 -6.67 -0.31 -3.45
CA ALA A 98 -6.87 -1.40 -2.49
C ALA A 98 -8.27 -2.01 -2.60
N ILE A 99 -9.31 -1.17 -2.65
CA ILE A 99 -10.70 -1.61 -2.83
C ILE A 99 -10.84 -2.39 -4.14
N GLY A 100 -10.32 -1.86 -5.24
CA GLY A 100 -10.35 -2.54 -6.55
C GLY A 100 -9.65 -3.90 -6.51
N LEU A 101 -8.48 -3.97 -5.87
CA LEU A 101 -7.68 -5.20 -5.76
C LEU A 101 -8.37 -6.25 -4.90
N PHE A 102 -8.97 -5.88 -3.76
CA PHE A 102 -9.76 -6.80 -2.93
C PHE A 102 -11.01 -7.30 -3.65
N ILE A 103 -11.75 -6.44 -4.36
CA ILE A 103 -12.90 -6.86 -5.18
C ILE A 103 -12.44 -7.87 -6.24
N LEU A 104 -11.34 -7.59 -6.95
CA LEU A 104 -10.85 -8.48 -8.00
C LEU A 104 -10.46 -9.85 -7.43
N LEU A 105 -9.77 -9.88 -6.28
CA LEU A 105 -9.40 -11.11 -5.60
C LEU A 105 -10.61 -11.89 -5.08
N GLY A 106 -11.59 -11.20 -4.48
CA GLY A 106 -12.82 -11.81 -3.99
C GLY A 106 -13.64 -12.44 -5.13
N VAL A 107 -13.78 -11.73 -6.26
CA VAL A 107 -14.45 -12.26 -7.46
C VAL A 107 -13.68 -13.43 -8.09
N THR A 108 -12.35 -13.33 -8.16
CA THR A 108 -11.51 -14.35 -8.84
C THR A 108 -11.41 -15.64 -8.04
N PHE A 109 -11.31 -15.56 -6.72
CA PHE A 109 -11.00 -16.71 -5.86
C PHE A 109 -12.11 -17.06 -4.86
N ASN A 110 -13.27 -16.40 -4.97
CA ASN A 110 -14.45 -16.55 -4.12
C ASN A 110 -14.07 -16.48 -2.63
N ILE A 111 -13.47 -15.35 -2.24
CA ILE A 111 -12.98 -15.04 -0.88
C ILE A 111 -13.71 -13.80 -0.36
#